data_AF-A0A933K1R5-F1
#
_entry.id   AF-A0A933K1R5-F1
#
_cell.length_a   1.000
_cell.length_b   1.000
_cell.length_c   1.000
_cell.angle_alpha   90.00
_cell.angle_beta   90.00
_cell.angle_gamma   90.00
#
_symmetry.space_group_name_H-M   'P 1'
#
loop_
_entity.id
_entity.type
_entity.pdbx_description
1 polymer ?
#
loop_
_entity_poly.entity_id
_entity_poly.type
_entity_poly.pdbx_seq_one_letter_code
_entity_poly.pdbx_strand_id
1 'polypeptide(L)' 'DSQLVIKQLSGEWKTKDPNLAELGDEVRRLLGQLRVRVRYHYVPRQRNSAADRLVNECLDRAERRD' A
#
# COMPACT_ATOMS: atom_id res chain seq x y z
N ASP A 1 1.94 7.08 2.23
CA ASP A 1 2.28 8.32 1.47
C ASP A 1 2.04 8.18 -0.04
N SER A 2 1.73 6.99 -0.58
CA SER A 2 1.35 6.84 -1.99
C SER A 2 -0.06 7.37 -2.26
N GLN A 3 -0.15 8.52 -2.93
CA GLN A 3 -1.44 9.10 -3.33
C GLN A 3 -2.21 8.18 -4.29
N LEU A 4 -1.52 7.52 -5.22
CA LEU A 4 -2.12 6.58 -6.16
C LEU A 4 -2.86 5.46 -5.43
N VAL A 5 -2.17 4.77 -4.53
CA VAL A 5 -2.73 3.63 -3.79
C VAL A 5 -3.90 4.07 -2.91
N ILE A 6 -3.75 5.20 -2.22
CA ILE A 6 -4.81 5.74 -1.36
C ILE A 6 -6.07 6.02 -2.16
N LYS A 7 -5.95 6.72 -3.30
CA LYS A 7 -7.08 7.12 -4.14
C LYS A 7 -7.75 5.92 -4.82
N GLN A 8 -6.98 4.90 -5.19
CA GLN A 8 -7.51 3.67 -5.78
C GLN A 8 -8.25 2.81 -4.75
N LEU A 9 -7.65 2.59 -3.57
CA LEU A 9 -8.28 1.80 -2.52
C LEU A 9 -9.49 2.50 -1.88
N SER A 10 -9.50 3.84 -1.86
CA SER A 10 -10.68 4.62 -1.46
C SER A 10 -11.80 4.65 -2.51
N GLY A 11 -11.55 4.12 -3.71
CA GLY A 11 -12.52 4.11 -4.82
C GLY A 11 -12.68 5.46 -5.53
N GLU A 12 -11.83 6.45 -5.24
CA GLU A 12 -11.88 7.75 -5.91
C GLU A 12 -11.33 7.64 -7.33
N TRP A 13 -10.28 6.83 -7.52
CA TRP A 13 -9.65 6.61 -8.82
C TRP A 13 -9.82 5.16 -9.29
N LYS A 14 -10.04 4.97 -10.59
CA LYS A 14 -10.07 3.64 -11.19
C LYS A 14 -8.64 3.08 -11.31
N THR A 15 -8.46 1.83 -10.91
CA THR A 15 -7.24 1.06 -11.22
C THR A 15 -7.35 0.49 -12.63
N LYS A 16 -6.42 0.86 -13.51
CA LYS A 16 -6.39 0.39 -14.91
C LYS A 16 -5.35 -0.71 -15.15
N ASP A 17 -4.26 -0.66 -14.39
CA ASP A 17 -3.23 -1.69 -14.46
C ASP A 17 -3.77 -2.99 -13.85
N PRO A 18 -3.72 -4.13 -14.57
CA PRO A 18 -4.31 -5.38 -14.11
C PRO A 18 -3.61 -5.94 -12.86
N ASN A 19 -2.28 -5.81 -12.77
CA ASN A 19 -1.54 -6.30 -11.60
C ASN A 19 -1.93 -5.51 -10.35
N LEU A 20 -2.05 -4.18 -10.46
CA LEU A 20 -2.53 -3.35 -9.36
C LEU A 20 -4.00 -3.64 -9.01
N ALA A 21 -4.83 -4.01 -9.98
CA ALA A 21 -6.22 -4.37 -9.75
C ALA A 21 -6.32 -5.64 -8.90
N GLU A 22 -5.55 -6.68 -9.25
CA GLU A 22 -5.47 -7.93 -8.51
C GLU A 22 -5.02 -7.70 -7.06
N LEU A 23 -3.97 -6.89 -6.85
CA LEU A 23 -3.52 -6.52 -5.50
C LEU A 23 -4.60 -5.76 -4.72
N GLY A 24 -5.34 -4.86 -5.37
CA GLY A 24 -6.45 -4.14 -4.75
C GLY A 24 -7.58 -5.08 -4.29
N ASP A 25 -7.89 -6.09 -5.09
CA ASP A 25 -8.90 -7.09 -4.75
C ASP A 25 -8.46 -8.00 -3.61
N GLU A 26 -7.18 -8.37 -3.58
CA GLU A 26 -6.61 -9.09 -2.44
C GLU A 26 -6.71 -8.28 -1.13
N VAL A 27 -6.37 -6.98 -1.16
CA VAL A 27 -6.53 -6.10 0.00
C VAL A 27 -7.98 -6.12 0.49
N ARG A 28 -8.97 -5.95 -0.41
CA ARG A 28 -10.39 -5.98 -0.04
C ARG A 28 -10.80 -7.31 0.58
N ARG A 29 -10.33 -8.44 0.01
CA ARG A 29 -10.59 -9.79 0.52
C ARG A 29 -10.05 -9.96 1.94
N LEU A 30 -8.80 -9.59 2.18
CA LEU A 30 -8.16 -9.70 3.50
C LEU A 30 -8.87 -8.83 4.55
N LEU A 31 -9.23 -7.60 4.19
CA LEU A 31 -9.98 -6.71 5.08
C LEU A 31 -11.36 -7.27 5.44
N GLY A 32 -12.04 -7.90 4.48
CA GLY A 32 -13.30 -8.61 4.71
C GLY A 32 -13.13 -9.79 5.68
N GLN A 33 -12.04 -10.55 5.57
CA GLN A 33 -11.71 -11.64 6.49
C GLN A 33 -11.44 -11.14 7.91
N LEU A 34 -10.74 -10.00 8.04
CA LEU A 34 -10.48 -9.34 9.32
C LEU A 34 -11.73 -8.67 9.91
N ARG A 35 -12.81 -8.53 9.13
CA ARG A 35 -14.08 -7.86 9.53
C ARG A 35 -13.88 -6.44 10.05
N VAL A 36 -12.87 -5.74 9.52
CA VAL A 36 -12.55 -4.37 9.91
C VAL A 36 -13.05 -3.37 8.87
N ARG A 37 -13.44 -2.18 9.34
CA ARG A 37 -13.62 -1.02 8.47
C ARG A 37 -12.33 -0.21 8.47
N VAL A 38 -11.85 0.14 7.29
CA VAL A 38 -10.65 0.94 7.11
C VAL A 38 -10.99 2.32 6.57
N ARG A 39 -10.14 3.29 6.87
CA ARG A 39 -10.16 4.61 6.26
C ARG A 39 -8.77 4.89 5.69
N TYR A 40 -8.73 5.39 4.47
CA TYR A 40 -7.48 5.73 3.80
C TYR A 40 -7.24 7.23 3.92
N HIS A 41 -6.09 7.61 4.45
CA HIS A 41 -5.69 9.00 4.60
C HIS A 41 -4.29 9.21 4.03
N TYR A 42 -4.13 10.26 3.24
CA TYR A 42 -2.82 10.71 2.81
C TYR A 42 -2.07 11.35 3.98
N VAL A 43 -0.81 10.99 4.12
CA VAL A 43 0.15 11.65 4.99
C VAL A 43 1.41 11.96 4.19
N PRO A 44 2.07 13.11 4.43
CA PRO A 44 3.39 13.41 3.86
C PRO A 44 4.42 12.34 4.23
N ARG A 45 5.40 12.10 3.36
CA ARG A 45 6.43 11.07 3.53
C ARG A 45 7.18 11.20 4.86
N GLN A 46 7.45 12.42 5.31
CA GLN A 46 8.14 12.69 6.58
C GLN A 46 7.38 12.13 7.79
N ARG A 47 6.04 12.02 7.69
CA ARG A 47 5.18 11.44 8.73
C ARG A 47 5.01 9.92 8.59
N ASN A 48 5.55 9.32 7.54
CA ASN A 48 5.52 7.87 7.28
C ASN A 48 6.92 7.23 7.41
N SER A 49 7.83 7.89 8.13
CA SER A 49 9.25 7.54 8.20
C SER A 49 9.53 6.14 8.77
N ALA A 50 8.70 5.66 9.70
CA ALA A 50 8.85 4.32 10.26
C ALA A 50 8.63 3.22 9.20
N ALA A 51 7.56 3.34 8.41
CA ALA A 51 7.26 2.39 7.33
C ALA A 51 8.30 2.49 6.20
N ASP A 52 8.71 3.71 5.85
CA ASP A 52 9.76 3.97 4.87
C ASP A 52 11.09 3.29 5.26
N ARG A 53 11.51 3.47 6.52
CA ARG A 53 12.71 2.84 7.05
C ARG A 53 12.67 1.32 6.95
N LEU A 54 11.56 0.69 7.34
CA LEU A 54 11.43 -0.78 7.28
C LEU A 54 11.55 -1.32 5.86
N VAL A 55 10.94 -0.64 4.89
CA VAL A 55 11.04 -1.05 3.48
C VAL A 55 12.47 -0.90 2.98
N ASN A 56 13.11 0.24 3.25
CA ASN A 56 14.49 0.48 2.82
C ASN A 56 15.46 -0.54 3.45
N GLU A 57 15.30 -0.86 4.74
CA GLU A 57 16.12 -1.91 5.39
C GLU A 57 15.95 -3.29 4.73
N CYS A 58 14.74 -3.64 4.27
CA CYS A 58 14.48 -4.88 3.56
C CYS A 58 15.09 -4.87 2.15
N LEU A 59 14.96 -3.77 1.41
CA LEU A 59 15.53 -3.61 0.08
C LEU A 59 17.06 -3.66 0.13
N ASP A 60 17.69 -2.92 1.04
CA ASP A 60 19.15 -2.94 1.23
C ASP A 60 19.66 -4.35 1.55
N ARG A 61 18.89 -5.14 2.30
CA ARG A 61 19.24 -6.55 2.60
C ARG A 61 19.10 -7.45 1.39
N ALA A 62 18.11 -7.19 0.53
CA ALA A 62 17.92 -7.94 -0.71
C ALA A 62 19.02 -7.63 -1.72
N GLU A 63 19.39 -6.35 -1.88
CA GLU A 63 20.47 -5.92 -2.78
C GLU A 63 21.85 -6.45 -2.36
N ARG A 64 22.10 -6.60 -1.06
CA ARG A 64 23.35 -7.19 -0.54
C ARG A 64 23.42 -8.71 -0.66
N ARG A 65 22.35 -9.38 -1.12
CA ARG A 65 22.25 -10.85 -1.18
C ARG A 65 22.54 -11.44 -2.56
N ASP A 66 23.02 -10.63 -3.51
CA ASP A 66 23.59 -11.04 -4.80
C ASP A 66 25.13 -10.90 -4.80
#